data_AF-A0A843G1F3-F1
#
_entry.id   AF-A0A843G1F3-F1
#
_cell.length_a   1.000
_cell.length_b   1.000
_cell.length_c   1.000
_cell.angle_alpha   90.00
_cell.angle_beta   90.00
_cell.angle_gamma   90.00
#
_symmetry.space_group_name_H-M   'P 1'
#
loop_
_entity.id
_entity.type
_entity.pdbx_description
1 polymer ?
#
loop_
_entity_poly.entity_id
_entity_poly.type
_entity_poly.pdbx_seq_one_letter_code
_entity_poly.pdbx_strand_id
1 'polypeptide(L)'
;ERLAYSTEQPLMPGYWVIVQRGSVIPFQKADGDDILENNEMFTLVVNPAITVPANGVFELTLNTDTNRAFDIKFGVPTEIRKYGVVKLRV
;
A
#
# COMPACT_ATOMS: atom_id res chain seq x y z
N GLU A 1 -11.90 -15.15 -2.21
CA GLU A 1 -10.82 -16.04 -1.75
C GLU A 1 -9.55 -15.19 -1.66
N ARG A 2 -8.93 -15.10 -0.47
CA ARG A 2 -7.77 -14.23 -0.21
C ARG A 2 -6.51 -14.94 -0.69
N LEU A 3 -5.91 -14.46 -1.77
CA LEU A 3 -4.57 -14.92 -2.17
C LEU A 3 -3.56 -14.18 -1.31
N ALA A 4 -2.92 -14.89 -0.38
CA ALA A 4 -1.80 -14.36 0.38
C ALA A 4 -0.70 -13.97 -0.62
N TYR A 5 -0.20 -12.74 -0.52
CA TYR A 5 0.97 -12.33 -1.29
C TYR A 5 2.16 -13.21 -0.93
N SER A 6 2.70 -13.92 -1.91
CA SER A 6 3.96 -14.64 -1.82
C SER A 6 4.81 -14.30 -3.04
N THR A 7 6.12 -14.49 -2.96
CA THR A 7 7.00 -14.34 -4.14
C THR A 7 6.64 -15.31 -5.27
N GLU A 8 5.90 -16.36 -4.97
CA GLU A 8 5.41 -17.37 -5.92
C GLU A 8 4.05 -17.00 -6.55
N GLN A 9 3.32 -16.05 -5.94
CA GLN A 9 2.07 -15.49 -6.47
C GLN A 9 2.15 -13.96 -6.46
N PRO A 10 2.67 -13.36 -7.54
CA PRO A 10 2.79 -11.91 -7.63
C PRO A 10 1.41 -11.25 -7.65
N LEU A 11 1.31 -10.10 -7.00
CA LEU A 11 0.12 -9.26 -7.01
C LEU A 11 -0.20 -8.81 -8.44
N MET A 12 -1.42 -9.09 -8.92
CA MET A 12 -1.83 -8.71 -10.28
C MET A 12 -1.95 -7.17 -10.42
N PRO A 13 -1.74 -6.60 -11.63
CA PRO A 13 -1.95 -5.17 -11.85
C PRO A 13 -3.37 -4.74 -11.48
N GLY A 14 -3.50 -3.62 -10.77
CA GLY A 14 -4.77 -3.08 -10.27
C GLY A 14 -5.20 -3.62 -8.90
N TYR A 15 -4.43 -4.55 -8.31
CA TYR A 15 -4.73 -5.13 -7.00
C TYR A 15 -3.83 -4.55 -5.90
N TRP A 16 -4.27 -4.74 -4.67
CA TRP A 16 -3.55 -4.39 -3.45
C TRP A 16 -3.75 -5.47 -2.39
N VAL A 17 -2.88 -5.49 -1.38
CA VAL A 17 -2.92 -6.48 -0.29
C VAL A 17 -2.33 -5.91 1.00
N ILE A 18 -2.87 -6.33 2.15
CA ILE A 18 -2.29 -6.08 3.46
C ILE A 18 -1.18 -7.10 3.70
N VAL A 19 0.06 -6.65 3.81
CA VAL A 19 1.23 -7.53 4.06
C VAL A 19 1.65 -7.53 5.53
N GLN A 20 1.26 -6.52 6.29
CA GLN A 20 1.56 -6.43 7.72
C GLN A 20 0.45 -5.69 8.45
N ARG A 21 0.13 -6.19 9.64
CA ARG A 21 -0.72 -5.54 10.64
C ARG A 21 0.14 -5.21 11.86
N GLY A 22 -0.08 -4.07 12.48
CA GLY A 22 0.66 -3.63 13.65
C GLY A 22 -0.08 -2.54 14.42
N SER A 23 0.52 -2.10 15.52
CA SER A 23 0.01 -0.98 16.32
C SER A 23 1.05 0.12 16.42
N VAL A 24 0.59 1.36 16.53
CA VAL A 24 1.44 2.50 16.90
C VAL A 24 1.76 2.50 18.40
N ILE A 25 0.99 1.76 19.21
CA ILE A 25 1.28 1.55 20.63
C ILE A 25 2.30 0.42 20.76
N PRO A 26 3.48 0.67 21.37
CA PRO A 26 4.50 -0.37 21.52
C PRO A 26 3.97 -1.61 22.25
N PHE A 27 4.35 -2.79 21.77
CA PHE A 27 3.98 -4.11 22.30
C PHE A 27 2.48 -4.49 22.21
N GLN A 28 1.62 -3.58 21.76
CA GLN A 28 0.25 -3.92 21.40
C GLN A 28 0.23 -4.59 20.02
N LYS A 29 -0.46 -5.72 19.92
CA LYS A 29 -0.73 -6.36 18.64
C LYS A 29 -2.05 -5.82 18.09
N ALA A 30 -2.06 -5.51 16.81
CA ALA A 30 -3.31 -5.43 16.06
C ALA A 30 -3.96 -6.82 16.02
N ASP A 31 -5.27 -6.86 15.86
CA ASP A 31 -5.96 -8.13 15.69
C ASP A 31 -5.73 -8.72 14.28
N GLY A 32 -6.40 -9.84 14.00
CA GLY A 32 -6.20 -10.61 12.77
C GLY A 32 -7.12 -10.23 11.62
N ASP A 33 -7.98 -9.21 11.77
CA ASP A 33 -9.03 -8.91 10.82
C ASP A 33 -8.62 -7.83 9.79
N ASP A 34 -9.59 -7.30 9.03
CA ASP A 34 -9.38 -6.29 7.98
C ASP A 34 -9.94 -4.92 8.32
N ILE A 35 -10.31 -4.73 9.58
CA ILE A 35 -10.90 -3.52 10.09
C ILE A 35 -9.75 -2.72 10.70
N LEU A 36 -9.50 -1.52 10.17
CA LEU A 36 -8.47 -0.66 10.74
C LEU A 36 -9.05 0.10 11.94
N GLU A 37 -8.65 -0.28 13.15
CA GLU A 37 -9.11 0.37 14.37
C GLU A 37 -8.19 1.51 14.83
N ASN A 38 -8.61 2.23 15.87
CA ASN A 38 -7.80 3.28 16.47
C ASN A 38 -6.48 2.70 17.01
N ASN A 39 -5.37 3.36 16.65
CA ASN A 39 -3.99 2.97 16.99
C ASN A 39 -3.47 1.72 16.28
N GLU A 40 -4.18 1.22 15.28
CA GLU A 40 -3.68 0.18 14.39
C GLU A 40 -3.03 0.77 13.14
N MET A 41 -2.21 -0.05 12.49
CA MET A 41 -1.51 0.29 11.27
C MET A 41 -1.47 -0.91 10.33
N PHE A 42 -1.89 -0.70 9.09
CA PHE A 42 -1.70 -1.65 8.00
C PHE A 42 -0.55 -1.20 7.09
N THR A 43 0.28 -2.15 6.69
CA THR A 43 1.19 -1.97 5.56
C THR A 43 0.56 -2.56 4.32
N LEU A 44 0.39 -1.73 3.30
CA LEU A 44 -0.19 -2.11 2.03
C LEU A 44 0.90 -2.27 0.97
N VAL A 45 0.76 -3.29 0.13
CA VAL A 45 1.44 -3.38 -1.16
C VAL A 45 0.39 -3.15 -2.24
N VAL A 46 0.65 -2.20 -3.13
CA VAL A 46 -0.24 -1.81 -4.23
C VAL A 46 0.48 -2.02 -5.55
N ASN A 47 -0.13 -2.76 -6.48
CA ASN A 47 0.35 -2.87 -7.86
C ASN A 47 -0.58 -2.06 -8.78
N PRO A 48 -0.17 -0.90 -9.30
CA PRO A 48 -1.04 -0.07 -10.12
C PRO A 48 -1.45 -0.79 -11.41
N ALA A 49 -2.69 -0.58 -11.86
CA ALA A 49 -3.19 -1.17 -13.10
C ALA A 49 -2.45 -0.65 -14.35
N ILE A 50 -1.93 0.57 -14.26
CA ILE A 50 -1.23 1.25 -15.33
C ILE A 50 0.20 1.51 -14.86
N THR A 51 1.17 1.26 -15.75
CA THR A 51 2.57 1.61 -15.48
C THR A 51 2.71 3.12 -15.36
N VAL A 52 3.24 3.60 -14.24
CA VAL A 52 3.50 5.02 -14.03
C VAL A 52 4.90 5.33 -14.58
N PRO A 53 5.04 6.29 -15.52
CA PRO A 53 6.34 6.63 -16.09
C PRO A 53 7.25 7.31 -15.05
N ALA A 54 8.55 7.35 -15.33
CA ALA A 54 9.49 8.19 -14.57
C ALA A 54 9.03 9.67 -14.63
N ASN A 55 9.19 10.41 -13.53
CA ASN A 55 8.61 11.74 -13.30
C ASN A 55 7.07 11.80 -13.32
N GLY A 56 6.39 10.65 -13.42
CA GLY A 56 4.95 10.56 -13.29
C GLY A 56 4.48 10.76 -11.85
N VAL A 57 3.19 10.97 -11.69
CA VAL A 57 2.51 11.02 -10.40
C VAL A 57 1.66 9.78 -10.26
N PHE A 58 1.82 9.07 -9.15
CA PHE A 58 0.92 8.01 -8.72
C PHE A 58 0.04 8.55 -7.59
N GLU A 59 -1.28 8.49 -7.77
CA GLU A 59 -2.26 8.92 -6.76
C GLU A 59 -2.99 7.69 -6.22
N LEU A 60 -3.04 7.59 -4.89
CA LEU A 60 -3.76 6.55 -4.17
C LEU A 60 -4.87 7.21 -3.35
N THR A 61 -6.11 6.86 -3.67
CA THR A 61 -7.29 7.24 -2.87
C THR A 61 -7.73 6.04 -2.04
N LEU A 62 -7.68 6.17 -0.72
CA LEU A 62 -8.23 5.18 0.21
C LEU A 62 -9.60 5.64 0.66
N ASN A 63 -10.65 4.99 0.16
CA ASN A 63 -12.02 5.25 0.58
C ASN A 63 -12.34 4.42 1.82
N THR A 64 -12.97 5.04 2.80
CA THR A 64 -13.50 4.37 3.99
C THR A 64 -15.03 4.41 3.97
N ASP A 65 -15.67 3.46 4.65
CA ASP A 65 -17.14 3.39 4.77
C ASP A 65 -17.76 4.66 5.41
N THR A 66 -16.92 5.48 6.05
CA THR A 66 -17.31 6.78 6.63
C THR A 66 -17.26 7.94 5.62
N ASN A 67 -17.08 7.68 4.32
CA ASN A 67 -16.91 8.68 3.25
C ASN A 67 -15.72 9.63 3.44
N ARG A 68 -14.77 9.29 4.31
CA ARG A 68 -13.50 10.02 4.43
C ARG A 68 -12.47 9.35 3.53
N ALA A 69 -12.16 9.99 2.41
CA ALA A 69 -11.10 9.58 1.52
C ALA A 69 -9.75 10.12 2.03
N PHE A 70 -8.72 9.29 2.00
CA PHE A 70 -7.33 9.72 2.14
C PHE A 70 -6.68 9.69 0.77
N ASP A 71 -6.36 10.87 0.25
CA ASP A 71 -5.64 11.01 -1.01
C ASP A 71 -4.15 11.18 -0.72
N ILE A 72 -3.34 10.29 -1.29
CA ILE A 72 -1.89 10.33 -1.16
C ILE A 72 -1.29 10.38 -2.56
N LYS A 73 -0.43 11.38 -2.80
CA LYS A 73 0.27 11.57 -4.06
C LYS A 73 1.74 11.21 -3.90
N PHE A 74 2.23 10.44 -4.86
CA PHE A 74 3.59 9.96 -4.89
C PHE A 74 4.25 10.33 -6.21
N GLY A 75 5.36 11.09 -6.13
CA GLY A 75 6.18 11.39 -7.30
C GLY A 75 7.13 10.23 -7.63
N VAL A 76 7.09 9.73 -8.85
CA VAL A 76 8.05 8.73 -9.33
C VAL A 76 9.35 9.44 -9.73
N PRO A 77 10.51 9.09 -9.16
CA PRO A 77 11.77 9.77 -9.48
C PRO A 77 12.22 9.48 -10.92
N THR A 78 13.12 10.35 -11.40
CA THR A 78 13.66 10.34 -12.76
C THR A 78 14.57 9.14 -13.03
N GLU A 79 15.31 8.70 -12.02
CA GLU A 79 16.20 7.54 -12.08
C GLU A 79 15.58 6.35 -11.35
N ILE A 80 14.85 5.50 -12.08
CA ILE A 80 14.48 4.18 -11.57
C ILE A 80 15.70 3.28 -11.76
N ARG A 81 16.57 3.19 -10.75
CA ARG A 81 17.64 2.18 -10.76
C ARG A 81 16.96 0.82 -10.81
N LYS A 82 17.04 0.18 -11.99
CA LYS A 82 16.49 -1.14 -12.33
C LYS A 82 16.56 -2.04 -11.08
N TYR A 83 15.39 -2.42 -10.56
CA TYR A 83 15.17 -3.36 -9.44
C TYR A 83 15.21 -2.81 -7.99
N GLY A 84 15.18 -1.49 -7.75
CA GLY A 84 15.11 -0.94 -6.38
C GLY A 84 13.69 -0.63 -5.90
N VAL A 85 13.37 -0.96 -4.64
CA VAL A 85 12.26 -0.36 -3.90
C VAL A 85 12.53 1.15 -3.81
N VAL A 86 11.72 1.96 -4.49
CA VAL A 86 11.81 3.42 -4.40
C VAL A 86 10.93 3.88 -3.24
N LYS A 87 11.53 4.53 -2.23
CA LYS A 87 10.74 5.27 -1.24
C LYS A 87 10.14 6.48 -1.92
N LEU A 88 8.84 6.43 -2.17
CA LEU A 88 8.09 7.56 -2.69
C LEU A 88 7.98 8.61 -1.57
N ARG A 89 8.24 9.88 -1.91
CA ARG A 89 8.02 10.99 -0.98
C ARG A 89 6.54 11.34 -1.00
N VAL A 90 5.95 11.49 0.18
CA VAL A 90 4.62 12.08 0.40
C VAL A 90 4.76 13.60 0.39
#